data_AF-A0A938Z418-F1
#
_entry.id   AF-A0A938Z418-F1
#
_cell.length_a   1.000
_cell.length_b   1.000
_cell.length_c   1.000
_cell.angle_alpha   90.00
_cell.angle_beta   90.00
_cell.angle_gamma   90.00
#
_symmetry.space_group_name_H-M   'P 1'
#
loop_
_entity.id
_entity.type
_entity.pdbx_description
1 polymer ?
#
loop_
_entity_poly.entity_id
_entity_poly.type
_entity_poly.pdbx_seq_one_letter_code
_entity_poly.pdbx_strand_id
1 'polypeptide(L)' 'DKYQTTPTGIASAWILRHPANMQVIAGTMTPHRIEEIAQASSIVLTRHEWYEVYKAAGNILP' A
#
# COMPACT_ATOMS: atom_id res chain seq x y z
N ASP A 1 -6.03 -3.13 11.29
CA ASP A 1 -6.88 -4.24 11.79
C ASP A 1 -6.89 -5.48 10.91
N LYS A 2 -7.41 -5.49 9.67
CA LYS A 2 -7.44 -6.71 8.83
C LYS A 2 -6.06 -7.30 8.47
N TYR A 3 -5.14 -6.44 8.03
CA TYR A 3 -3.81 -6.85 7.57
C TYR A 3 -2.72 -6.69 8.64
N GLN A 4 -3.11 -6.36 9.88
CA GLN A 4 -2.19 -6.13 11.01
C GLN A 4 -0.96 -5.27 10.64
N THR A 5 -1.17 -4.21 9.85
CA THR A 5 -0.10 -3.36 9.32
C THR A 5 -0.36 -1.88 9.61
N THR A 6 0.64 -1.04 9.35
CA THR A 6 0.59 0.40 9.54
C THR A 6 -0.04 1.11 8.34
N PRO A 7 -0.42 2.40 8.45
CA PRO A 7 -0.86 3.20 7.32
C PRO A 7 0.18 3.24 6.18
N THR A 8 1.47 3.31 6.51
CA THR A 8 2.56 3.23 5.53
C THR A 8 2.58 1.89 4.83
N GLY A 9 2.42 0.78 5.57
CA GLY A 9 2.30 -0.56 4.99
C GLY A 9 1.12 -0.68 4.02
N ILE A 10 -0.08 -0.18 4.38
CA ILE A 10 -1.23 -0.16 3.47
C ILE A 10 -0.97 0.69 2.22
N ALA A 11 -0.38 1.88 2.37
CA ALA A 11 -0.07 2.74 1.23
C ALA A 11 0.93 2.08 0.26
N SER A 12 1.96 1.41 0.79
CA SER A 12 2.91 0.65 -0.03
C SER A 12 2.24 -0.55 -0.71
N ALA A 13 1.41 -1.31 0.00
CA ALA A 13 0.66 -2.44 -0.57
C ALA A 13 -0.31 -2.01 -1.68
N TRP A 14 -0.90 -0.82 -1.55
CA TRP A 14 -1.75 -0.23 -2.57
C TRP A 14 -1.01 0.00 -3.90
N ILE A 15 0.21 0.56 -3.85
CA ILE A 15 1.05 0.72 -5.06
C ILE A 15 1.47 -0.64 -5.61
N LEU A 16 1.95 -1.55 -4.76
CA LEU A 16 2.43 -2.88 -5.17
C LEU A 16 1.34 -3.75 -5.81
N ARG A 17 0.07 -3.53 -5.47
CA ARG A 17 -1.06 -4.26 -6.06
C ARG A 17 -1.35 -3.89 -7.52
N HIS A 18 -0.80 -2.78 -8.02
CA HIS A 18 -1.08 -2.28 -9.36
C HIS A 18 -0.71 -3.32 -10.45
N PRO A 19 -1.57 -3.54 -11.47
CA PRO A 19 -1.37 -4.59 -12.49
C PRO A 19 -0.10 -4.42 -13.33
N ALA A 20 0.48 -3.22 -13.38
CA ALA A 20 1.75 -2.96 -14.05
C ALA A 20 3.00 -3.42 -13.26
N ASN A 21 2.83 -4.15 -12.15
CA ASN A 21 3.93 -4.64 -11.30
C ASN A 21 4.85 -3.51 -10.83
N MET A 22 4.26 -2.47 -10.23
CA MET A 22 5.02 -1.31 -9.75
C MET A 22 6.01 -1.69 -8.65
N GLN A 23 7.14 -0.97 -8.60
CA GLN A 23 8.14 -1.11 -7.54
C GLN A 23 8.11 0.12 -6.63
N VAL A 24 8.02 -0.10 -5.32
CA VAL A 24 8.08 0.96 -4.32
C VAL A 24 9.53 1.30 -4.01
N ILE A 25 9.89 2.59 -4.08
CA ILE A 25 11.19 3.11 -3.67
C ILE A 25 11.03 3.73 -2.27
N ALA A 26 11.75 3.21 -1.28
CA ALA A 26 11.75 3.75 0.07
C ALA A 26 12.64 4.99 0.16
N GLY A 27 12.06 6.16 0.46
CA GLY A 27 12.78 7.42 0.65
C GLY A 27 13.20 7.72 2.10
N THR A 28 13.07 6.74 2.99
CA THR A 28 13.34 6.90 4.43
C THR A 28 14.61 6.18 4.85
N MET A 29 15.33 6.74 5.81
CA MET A 29 16.48 6.09 6.47
C MET A 29 16.12 5.50 7.83
N THR A 30 14.86 5.60 8.27
CA THR A 30 14.41 5.06 9.55
C THR A 30 14.17 3.55 9.42
N PRO A 31 14.92 2.69 10.14
CA PRO A 31 14.87 1.23 9.94
C PRO A 31 13.45 0.64 10.09
N HIS A 32 12.72 1.03 11.14
CA HIS A 32 11.36 0.55 11.37
C HIS A 32 10.41 0.86 10.19
N ARG A 33 10.54 2.03 9.55
CA ARG A 33 9.73 2.36 8.37
C ARG A 33 10.11 1.54 7.15
N ILE A 34 11.39 1.17 7.01
CA ILE A 34 11.84 0.26 5.94
C ILE A 34 11.19 -1.11 6.14
N GLU A 35 11.17 -1.62 7.38
CA GLU A 35 10.52 -2.89 7.71
C GLU A 35 9.01 -2.86 7.40
N GLU A 36 8.30 -1.80 7.76
CA GLU A 36 6.88 -1.62 7.42
C GLU A 36 6.63 -1.67 5.90
N ILE A 37 7.44 -0.96 5.12
CA ILE A 37 7.33 -0.93 3.65
C ILE A 37 7.64 -2.32 3.07
N ALA A 38 8.65 -3.02 3.60
CA ALA A 38 9.01 -4.35 3.14
C ALA A 38 7.89 -5.37 3.42
N GLN A 39 7.30 -5.33 4.62
CA GLN A 39 6.18 -6.20 5.01
C GLN A 39 4.95 -6.00 4.10
N ALA A 40 4.76 -4.81 3.54
CA ALA A 40 3.67 -4.52 2.61
C ALA A 40 3.66 -5.42 1.36
N SER A 41 4.81 -5.95 0.95
CA SER A 41 4.93 -6.88 -0.19
C SER A 41 4.18 -8.21 0.01
N SER A 42 3.89 -8.58 1.26
CA SER A 42 3.12 -9.78 1.60
C SER A 42 1.61 -9.55 1.58
N ILE A 43 1.16 -8.29 1.44
CA ILE A 43 -0.24 -7.90 1.50
C ILE A 43 -0.81 -7.81 0.09
N VAL A 44 -1.88 -8.58 -0.16
CA VAL A 44 -2.65 -8.49 -1.40
C VAL A 44 -4.00 -7.87 -1.09
N LEU A 45 -4.17 -6.61 -1.52
CA LEU A 45 -5.47 -5.93 -1.46
C LEU A 45 -6.43 -6.52 -2.50
N THR A 46 -7.69 -6.66 -2.11
CA THR A 46 -8.77 -6.91 -3.07
C THR A 46 -8.96 -5.69 -3.97
N ARG A 47 -9.59 -5.86 -5.13
CA ARG A 47 -9.91 -4.73 -6.02
C ARG A 47 -10.79 -3.71 -5.29
N HIS A 48 -11.76 -4.17 -4.51
CA HIS A 48 -12.63 -3.31 -3.74
C HIS A 48 -11.84 -2.43 -2.77
N GLU A 49 -10.97 -3.03 -1.94
CA GLU A 49 -10.11 -2.28 -1.01
C GLU A 49 -9.16 -1.32 -1.73
N TRP A 50 -8.63 -1.73 -2.89
CA TRP A 50 -7.78 -0.87 -3.70
C TRP A 50 -8.51 0.40 -4.16
N TYR A 51 -9.76 0.25 -4.60
CA TYR A 51 -10.60 1.38 -5.00
C TYR A 51 -11.14 2.18 -3.81
N GLU A 52 -11.35 1.57 -2.63
CA GLU A 52 -11.68 2.32 -1.41
C GLU A 52 -10.56 3.27 -1.02
N VAL A 53 -9.30 2.83 -1.07
CA VAL A 53 -8.13 3.71 -0.83
C VAL A 53 -8.07 4.83 -1.87
N TYR A 54 -8.30 4.50 -3.15
CA TYR A 54 -8.31 5.48 -4.23
C TYR A 54 -9.40 6.55 -4.05
N LYS A 55 -10.62 6.16 -3.66
CA LYS A 55 -11.73 7.07 -3.35
C LYS A 55 -11.47 7.91 -2.10
N ALA A 56 -10.91 7.30 -1.05
CA ALA A 56 -10.58 7.99 0.20
C ALA A 56 -9.56 9.12 -0.02
N ALA A 57 -8.73 9.02 -1.05
CA ALA A 57 -7.83 10.10 -1.49
C ALA A 57 -8.54 11.24 -2.25
N GLY A 58 -9.87 11.20 -2.40
CA GLY A 58 -10.68 12.23 -3.07
C GLY A 58 -10.89 12.00 -4.56
N ASN A 59 -10.48 10.85 -5.11
CA ASN A 59 -10.66 10.55 -6.52
C ASN A 59 -12.08 10.01 -6.79
N ILE A 60 -12.64 10.42 -7.93
CA ILE A 60 -13.92 9.91 -8.42
C ILE A 60 -13.64 8.65 -9.24
N LEU A 61 -14.35 7.56 -8.95
CA LEU A 61 -14.30 6.37 -9.80
C LEU A 61 -14.98 6.68 -11.15
N PRO A 62 -14.32 6.40 -12.28
CA PRO A 62 -14.94 6.56 -13.60
C PRO A 62 -16.08 5.57 -13.84
#